data_AF-A0A9D4CT96-F1
#
_entry.id   AF-A0A9D4CT96-F1
#
_cell.length_a   1.000
_cell.length_b   1.000
_cell.length_c   1.000
_cell.angle_alpha   90.00
_cell.angle_beta   90.00
_cell.angle_gamma   90.00
#
_symmetry.space_group_name_H-M   'P 1'
#
loop_
_entity.id
_entity.type
_entity.pdbx_description
1 polymer ?
#
loop_
_entity_poly.entity_id
_entity_poly.type
_entity_poly.pdbx_seq_one_letter_code
_entity_poly.pdbx_strand_id
1 'polypeptide(L)'
;MYTSNYRPATTNGEVAVVRCNSGFKPRGSLTSKCEASGHWNLTQVLKCALIDCDDPTPARGRVNTSSTVFNTVVNVSCEEGYKLSGSHVIICQEDGTWSGKAICDPSDCDCHRFYLANGSVAGNKTTYGASLELRCDTGYTLLGGNRLTCQDHGKWSENSTCVIKDCGNFTEPTHGRILNIPIVTTFKSVIHFACDDGYLLQGHDSAQCDSTGLWTSARPICIKKCNLV
;
A
#
# COMPACT_ATOMS: atom_id res chain seq x y z
N MET A 1 23.61 34.41 22.28
CA MET A 1 24.49 35.00 23.32
C MET A 1 25.89 34.41 23.21
N TYR A 2 26.92 35.11 23.71
CA TYR A 2 28.32 34.67 23.68
C TYR A 2 29.01 34.87 25.04
N THR A 3 30.10 34.17 25.27
CA THR A 3 31.04 34.33 26.39
C THR A 3 32.43 34.63 25.85
N SER A 4 33.21 35.40 26.59
CA SER A 4 34.52 35.89 26.16
C SER A 4 35.55 35.75 27.27
N ASN A 5 36.78 35.36 26.92
CA ASN A 5 37.87 35.21 27.88
C ASN A 5 38.66 36.53 28.11
N TYR A 6 37.98 37.69 28.20
CA TYR A 6 38.66 38.97 28.42
C TYR A 6 39.43 38.96 29.75
N ARG A 7 40.70 39.39 29.72
CA ARG A 7 41.53 39.54 30.93
C ARG A 7 41.64 41.02 31.33
N PRO A 8 41.75 41.37 32.63
CA PRO A 8 41.80 42.76 33.08
C PRO A 8 43.13 43.51 32.81
N ALA A 9 44.13 42.88 32.20
CA ALA A 9 45.43 43.47 31.90
C ALA A 9 45.94 42.96 30.53
N THR A 10 45.56 43.64 29.45
CA THR A 10 45.89 43.23 28.08
C THR A 10 46.79 44.25 27.40
N THR A 11 47.75 43.77 26.62
CA THR A 11 48.71 44.58 25.85
C THR A 11 48.25 44.75 24.39
N ASN A 12 48.69 45.85 23.75
CA ASN A 12 48.42 46.11 22.34
C ASN A 12 48.86 44.91 21.47
N GLY A 13 47.93 44.37 20.69
CA GLY A 13 48.15 43.20 19.84
C GLY A 13 47.60 41.89 20.38
N GLU A 14 47.15 41.83 21.64
CA GLU A 14 46.48 40.64 22.18
C GLU A 14 45.17 40.33 21.47
N VAL A 15 44.86 39.03 21.36
CA VAL A 15 43.67 38.52 20.70
C VAL A 15 42.78 37.83 21.71
N ALA A 16 41.54 38.30 21.85
CA ALA A 16 40.50 37.65 22.64
C ALA A 16 39.69 36.70 21.75
N VAL A 17 39.52 35.46 22.20
CA VAL A 17 38.63 34.49 21.56
C VAL A 17 37.28 34.53 22.25
N VAL A 18 36.25 34.73 21.45
CA VAL A 18 34.86 34.68 21.85
C VAL A 18 34.28 33.31 21.52
N ARG A 19 33.48 32.75 22.44
CA ARG A 19 32.76 31.49 22.25
C ARG A 19 31.26 31.76 22.27
N CYS A 20 30.54 31.16 21.34
CA CYS A 20 29.08 31.20 21.40
C CYS A 20 28.57 30.29 22.53
N ASN A 21 27.47 30.68 23.16
CA ASN A 21 26.81 29.84 24.16
C ASN A 21 26.20 28.61 23.47
N SER A 22 25.87 27.56 24.25
CA SER A 22 25.15 26.39 23.72
C SER A 22 23.89 26.82 22.96
N GLY A 23 23.63 26.18 21.82
CA GLY A 23 22.56 26.54 20.90
C GLY A 23 22.90 27.63 19.88
N PHE A 24 24.11 28.19 19.89
CA PHE A 24 24.54 29.22 18.94
C PHE A 24 25.81 28.84 18.17
N LYS A 25 25.82 29.11 16.86
CA LYS A 25 26.98 28.97 15.96
C LYS A 25 27.58 30.34 15.60
N PRO A 26 28.91 30.43 15.44
CA PRO A 26 29.55 31.67 15.05
C PRO A 26 29.27 32.02 13.59
N ARG A 27 28.94 33.29 13.35
CA ARG A 27 28.83 33.89 12.01
C ARG A 27 29.71 35.13 11.96
N GLY A 28 30.78 35.07 11.17
CA GLY A 28 31.84 36.10 11.16
C GLY A 28 33.02 35.71 12.05
N SER A 29 33.88 36.67 12.40
CA SER A 29 35.06 36.38 13.21
C SER A 29 34.75 36.35 14.70
N LEU A 30 35.25 35.31 15.35
CA LEU A 30 35.18 35.08 16.79
C LEU A 30 36.39 35.66 17.53
N THR A 31 37.31 36.32 16.84
CA THR A 31 38.51 36.88 17.45
C THR A 31 38.47 38.39 17.36
N SER A 32 38.66 39.05 18.49
CA SER A 32 38.89 40.49 18.53
C SER A 32 40.33 40.77 18.90
N LYS A 33 40.95 41.79 18.31
CA LYS A 33 42.34 42.18 18.59
C LYS A 33 42.37 43.54 19.29
N CYS A 34 43.15 43.67 20.35
CA CYS A 34 43.33 44.94 21.07
C CYS A 34 44.21 45.88 20.22
N GLU A 35 43.67 47.05 19.86
CA GLU A 35 44.35 48.04 19.02
C GLU A 35 45.16 49.04 19.86
N ALA A 36 46.07 49.77 19.21
CA ALA A 36 46.83 50.86 19.83
C ALA A 36 45.96 51.95 20.46
N SER A 37 44.70 52.05 20.05
CA SER A 37 43.68 52.94 20.61
C SER A 37 43.19 52.50 22.00
N GLY A 38 43.61 51.34 22.50
CA GLY A 38 43.09 50.73 23.73
C GLY A 38 41.70 50.10 23.58
N HIS A 39 41.18 50.05 22.36
CA HIS A 39 39.87 49.46 22.04
C HIS A 39 40.02 48.13 21.30
N TRP A 40 39.06 47.24 21.51
CA TRP A 40 38.97 45.96 20.82
C TRP A 40 38.43 46.17 19.40
N ASN A 41 39.15 45.66 18.40
CA ASN A 41 38.70 45.68 17.02
C ASN A 41 37.52 44.70 16.83
N LEU A 42 36.32 45.25 16.70
CA LEU A 42 35.07 44.52 16.47
C LEU A 42 34.63 44.54 14.98
N THR A 43 35.53 44.87 14.04
CA THR A 43 35.19 45.18 12.64
C THR A 43 34.63 44.00 11.84
N GLN A 44 34.83 42.77 12.27
CA GLN A 44 34.04 41.63 11.79
C GLN A 44 32.97 41.33 12.83
N VAL A 45 31.72 41.69 12.51
CA VAL A 45 30.58 41.62 13.42
C VAL A 45 30.47 40.22 14.01
N LEU A 46 30.92 40.06 15.24
CA LEU A 46 30.77 38.87 16.05
C LEU A 46 29.26 38.62 16.22
N LYS A 47 28.71 37.70 15.42
CA LYS A 47 27.30 37.33 15.50
C LYS A 47 27.20 35.85 15.84
N CYS A 48 26.82 35.56 17.08
CA CYS A 48 26.35 34.23 17.43
C CYS A 48 24.90 34.11 16.96
N ALA A 49 24.70 33.35 15.89
CA ALA A 49 23.38 33.01 15.37
C ALA A 49 22.91 31.71 16.02
N LEU A 50 21.60 31.52 16.17
CA LEU A 50 21.08 30.21 16.61
C LEU A 50 21.54 29.13 15.64
N ILE A 51 21.82 27.95 16.17
CA ILE A 51 22.03 26.76 15.35
C ILE A 51 20.71 26.45 14.67
N ASP A 52 20.79 26.14 13.38
CA ASP A 52 19.68 25.82 12.50
C ASP A 52 19.97 24.43 11.95
N CYS A 53 19.01 23.52 12.11
CA CYS A 53 19.12 22.12 11.70
C CYS A 53 18.55 21.87 10.29
N ASP A 54 18.25 22.94 9.55
CA ASP A 54 17.60 22.92 8.24
C ASP A 54 16.19 22.28 8.30
N ASP A 55 15.48 22.30 7.17
CA ASP A 55 14.13 21.78 7.05
C ASP A 55 14.10 20.25 7.27
N PRO A 56 13.43 19.75 8.33
CA PRO A 56 13.34 18.32 8.59
C PRO A 56 12.30 17.60 7.72
N THR A 57 11.53 18.30 6.87
CA THR A 57 10.37 17.73 6.18
C THR A 57 10.79 16.60 5.25
N PRO A 58 10.41 15.33 5.53
CA PRO A 58 10.73 14.24 4.63
C PRO A 58 9.84 14.29 3.38
N ALA A 59 10.27 13.61 2.31
CA ALA A 59 9.45 13.48 1.11
C ALA A 59 8.09 12.85 1.48
N ARG A 60 7.00 13.49 1.06
CA ARG A 60 5.61 13.12 1.43
C ARG A 60 5.33 13.11 2.95
N GLY A 61 6.11 13.88 3.69
CA GLY A 61 5.86 14.22 5.07
C GLY A 61 5.32 15.63 5.25
N ARG A 62 4.85 15.91 6.45
CA ARG A 62 4.44 17.21 6.94
C ARG A 62 5.02 17.40 8.33
N VAL A 63 5.37 18.64 8.65
CA VAL A 63 5.89 19.02 9.97
C VAL A 63 5.05 20.15 10.54
N ASN A 64 4.81 20.11 11.85
CA ASN A 64 4.03 21.15 12.53
C ASN A 64 4.96 22.18 13.20
N THR A 65 5.76 22.90 12.41
CA THR A 65 6.65 23.96 12.92
C THR A 65 6.89 25.04 11.86
N SER A 66 7.17 26.26 12.31
CA SER A 66 7.70 27.37 11.50
C SER A 66 9.17 27.68 11.80
N SER A 67 9.80 26.90 12.69
CA SER A 67 11.17 27.09 13.17
C SER A 67 11.96 25.78 13.08
N THR A 68 13.26 25.90 12.80
CA THR A 68 14.22 24.79 12.66
C THR A 68 15.46 24.97 13.54
N VAL A 69 15.40 25.92 14.49
CA VAL A 69 16.54 26.27 15.34
C VAL A 69 16.69 25.37 16.56
N PHE A 70 17.84 25.43 17.23
CA PHE A 70 18.18 24.68 18.44
C PHE A 70 17.03 24.57 19.45
N ASN A 71 16.82 23.37 20.00
CA ASN A 71 15.73 23.00 20.91
C ASN A 71 14.31 23.08 20.30
N THR A 72 14.16 23.37 19.01
CA THR A 72 12.84 23.22 18.37
C THR A 72 12.46 21.74 18.33
N VAL A 73 11.26 21.43 18.80
CA VAL A 73 10.67 20.10 18.78
C VAL A 73 9.69 20.04 17.62
N VAL A 74 9.86 19.06 16.74
CA VAL A 74 9.05 18.91 15.54
C VAL A 74 8.34 17.56 15.57
N ASN A 75 7.05 17.61 15.32
CA ASN A 75 6.22 16.44 15.15
C ASN A 75 6.04 16.18 13.65
N VAL A 76 6.44 14.98 13.20
CA VAL A 76 6.43 14.60 11.80
C VAL A 76 5.25 13.67 11.53
N SER A 77 4.43 14.03 10.54
CA SER A 77 3.35 13.19 10.02
C SER A 77 3.57 12.90 8.54
N CYS A 78 2.97 11.83 8.03
CA CYS A 78 3.04 11.46 6.62
C CYS A 78 1.74 11.80 5.89
N GLU A 79 1.84 12.01 4.58
CA GLU A 79 0.68 12.08 3.69
C GLU A 79 -0.12 10.77 3.69
N GLU A 80 -1.37 10.85 3.26
CA GLU A 80 -2.24 9.67 3.12
C GLU A 80 -1.59 8.61 2.22
N GLY A 81 -1.70 7.34 2.64
CA GLY A 81 -1.05 6.22 1.96
C GLY A 81 0.42 6.00 2.35
N TYR A 82 1.03 6.88 3.15
CA TYR A 82 2.40 6.73 3.63
C TYR A 82 2.44 6.49 5.15
N LYS A 83 3.35 5.64 5.58
CA LYS A 83 3.57 5.30 6.97
C LYS A 83 4.91 5.87 7.44
N LEU A 84 4.90 6.45 8.63
CA LEU A 84 6.10 6.94 9.25
C LEU A 84 7.00 5.77 9.70
N SER A 85 8.24 5.81 9.26
CA SER A 85 9.36 4.97 9.67
C SER A 85 10.42 5.82 10.36
N GLY A 86 10.96 5.33 11.48
CA GLY A 86 11.90 6.09 12.32
C GLY A 86 11.21 6.96 13.38
N SER A 87 11.70 8.19 13.56
CA SER A 87 11.30 9.08 14.65
C SER A 87 10.06 9.92 14.32
N HIS A 88 9.02 9.83 15.16
CA HIS A 88 7.80 10.66 15.08
C HIS A 88 7.98 12.06 15.65
N VAL A 89 8.91 12.20 16.60
CA VAL A 89 9.27 13.47 17.21
C VAL A 89 10.78 13.61 17.13
N ILE A 90 11.23 14.74 16.62
CA ILE A 90 12.65 15.07 16.44
C ILE A 90 12.95 16.43 17.05
N ILE A 91 14.18 16.62 17.53
CA ILE A 91 14.61 17.83 18.22
C ILE A 91 15.90 18.33 17.57
N CYS A 92 16.00 19.64 17.31
CA CYS A 92 17.22 20.24 16.76
C CYS A 92 18.31 20.32 17.83
N GLN A 93 19.43 19.65 17.58
CA GLN A 93 20.53 19.46 18.52
C GLN A 93 21.65 20.51 18.34
N GLU A 94 22.61 20.51 19.27
CA GLU A 94 23.72 21.48 19.29
C GLU A 94 24.78 21.25 18.21
N ASP A 95 24.76 20.10 17.54
CA ASP A 95 25.62 19.80 16.40
C ASP A 95 25.01 20.26 15.06
N GLY A 96 23.80 20.83 15.10
CA GLY A 96 23.07 21.24 13.90
C GLY A 96 22.35 20.10 13.19
N THR A 97 22.15 18.95 13.85
CA THR A 97 21.38 17.84 13.32
C THR A 97 20.10 17.59 14.12
N TRP A 98 19.15 16.90 13.49
CA TRP A 98 17.94 16.45 14.16
C TRP A 98 18.23 15.17 14.95
N SER A 99 17.65 15.04 16.15
CA SER A 99 17.85 13.92 17.08
C SER A 99 17.45 12.53 16.55
N GLY A 100 16.86 12.48 15.36
CA GLY A 100 16.43 11.27 14.69
C GLY A 100 16.08 11.53 13.24
N LYS A 101 15.84 10.45 12.50
CA LYS A 101 15.44 10.51 11.09
C LYS A 101 13.99 10.08 10.97
N ALA A 102 13.18 10.89 10.31
CA ALA A 102 11.81 10.58 9.95
C ALA A 102 11.76 10.27 8.45
N ILE A 103 11.13 9.15 8.09
CA ILE A 103 10.98 8.72 6.69
C ILE A 103 9.51 8.35 6.49
N CYS A 104 8.90 8.82 5.40
CA CYS A 104 7.55 8.44 5.01
C CYS A 104 7.61 7.43 3.89
N ASP A 105 7.44 6.16 4.22
CA ASP A 105 7.46 5.06 3.26
C ASP A 105 6.03 4.73 2.80
N PRO A 106 5.82 4.32 1.54
CA PRO A 106 4.51 3.86 1.10
C PRO A 106 3.98 2.74 2.00
N SER A 107 2.70 2.79 2.34
CA SER A 107 2.06 1.70 3.09
C SER A 107 2.09 0.43 2.24
N ASP A 108 2.49 -0.69 2.83
CA ASP A 108 2.51 -1.99 2.15
C ASP A 108 1.27 -2.79 2.54
N CYS A 109 0.52 -3.26 1.54
CA CYS A 109 -0.66 -4.11 1.71
C CYS A 109 -0.33 -5.60 1.84
N ASP A 110 0.96 -5.95 1.88
CA ASP A 110 1.50 -7.28 2.17
C ASP A 110 1.10 -8.33 1.11
N CYS A 111 2.03 -8.70 0.24
CA CYS A 111 1.78 -9.64 -0.87
C CYS A 111 1.30 -11.02 -0.40
N HIS A 112 1.68 -11.43 0.80
CA HIS A 112 1.43 -12.77 1.32
C HIS A 112 0.00 -12.97 1.84
N ARG A 113 -0.83 -11.93 1.88
CA ARG A 113 -2.16 -12.02 2.50
C ARG A 113 -3.32 -12.16 1.52
N PHE A 114 -3.13 -11.87 0.23
CA PHE A 114 -4.23 -11.97 -0.72
C PHE A 114 -4.20 -13.31 -1.47
N TYR A 115 -5.16 -14.17 -1.15
CA TYR A 115 -5.39 -15.46 -1.80
C TYR A 115 -6.78 -15.46 -2.45
N LEU A 116 -6.83 -15.77 -3.76
CA LEU A 116 -8.07 -15.93 -4.50
C LEU A 116 -8.33 -17.41 -4.73
N ALA A 117 -9.30 -17.98 -4.01
CA ALA A 117 -9.71 -19.36 -4.22
C ALA A 117 -10.31 -19.56 -5.62
N ASN A 118 -9.91 -20.63 -6.32
CA ASN A 118 -10.33 -20.94 -7.70
C ASN A 118 -10.03 -19.79 -8.68
N GLY A 119 -8.87 -19.17 -8.51
CA GLY A 119 -8.39 -18.12 -9.37
C GLY A 119 -6.90 -17.85 -9.18
N SER A 120 -6.43 -16.84 -9.88
CA SER A 120 -5.05 -16.36 -9.90
C SER A 120 -5.01 -14.85 -9.71
N VAL A 121 -3.90 -14.40 -9.15
CA VAL A 121 -3.63 -13.01 -8.84
C VAL A 121 -2.35 -12.64 -9.57
N ALA A 122 -2.40 -11.64 -10.44
CA ALA A 122 -1.26 -11.19 -11.23
C ALA A 122 -0.80 -9.80 -10.80
N GLY A 123 0.50 -9.67 -10.51
CA GLY A 123 1.17 -8.43 -10.10
C GLY A 123 2.17 -8.69 -8.98
N ASN A 124 3.12 -7.78 -8.81
CA ASN A 124 4.24 -7.95 -7.87
C ASN A 124 4.44 -6.76 -6.91
N LYS A 125 3.75 -5.65 -7.13
CA LYS A 125 3.82 -4.47 -6.27
C LYS A 125 2.68 -4.49 -5.27
N THR A 126 2.99 -4.14 -4.03
CA THR A 126 2.03 -4.17 -2.92
C THR A 126 1.97 -2.89 -2.12
N THR A 127 2.73 -1.87 -2.53
CA THR A 127 2.71 -0.55 -1.90
C THR A 127 1.49 0.26 -2.32
N TYR A 128 1.14 1.28 -1.55
CA TYR A 128 0.04 2.21 -1.79
C TYR A 128 -0.11 2.61 -3.27
N GLY A 129 -1.32 2.45 -3.80
CA GLY A 129 -1.65 2.72 -5.21
C GLY A 129 -1.31 1.59 -6.19
N ALA A 130 -0.57 0.54 -5.77
CA ALA A 130 -0.35 -0.62 -6.60
C ALA A 130 -1.66 -1.36 -6.90
N SER A 131 -1.70 -2.04 -8.04
CA SER A 131 -2.86 -2.82 -8.46
C SER A 131 -2.47 -4.24 -8.84
N LEU A 132 -3.30 -5.20 -8.42
CA LEU A 132 -3.21 -6.61 -8.80
C LEU A 132 -4.43 -6.97 -9.65
N GLU A 133 -4.21 -7.74 -10.72
CA GLU A 133 -5.27 -8.23 -11.59
C GLU A 133 -5.77 -9.58 -11.10
N LEU A 134 -7.09 -9.74 -11.03
CA LEU A 134 -7.76 -10.96 -10.59
C LEU A 134 -8.33 -11.72 -11.78
N ARG A 135 -8.11 -13.02 -11.81
CA ARG A 135 -8.64 -13.91 -12.85
C ARG A 135 -9.14 -15.19 -12.21
N CYS A 136 -10.39 -15.57 -12.49
CA CYS A 136 -10.90 -16.85 -12.04
C CYS A 136 -10.43 -17.99 -12.94
N ASP A 137 -10.33 -19.17 -12.34
CA ASP A 137 -10.00 -20.39 -13.05
C ASP A 137 -11.13 -20.79 -14.02
N THR A 138 -10.81 -21.71 -14.94
CA THR A 138 -11.79 -22.21 -15.91
C THR A 138 -12.99 -22.83 -15.20
N GLY A 139 -14.20 -22.43 -15.59
CA GLY A 139 -15.46 -22.86 -14.98
C GLY A 139 -15.90 -22.05 -13.76
N TYR A 140 -15.22 -20.93 -13.47
CA TYR A 140 -15.60 -19.99 -12.43
C TYR A 140 -15.87 -18.60 -13.02
N THR A 141 -16.71 -17.83 -12.36
CA THR A 141 -17.06 -16.44 -12.68
C THR A 141 -16.58 -15.54 -11.55
N LEU A 142 -15.95 -14.42 -11.91
CA LEU A 142 -15.55 -13.40 -10.94
C LEU A 142 -16.76 -12.58 -10.51
N LEU A 143 -17.06 -12.57 -9.21
CA LEU A 143 -18.00 -11.64 -8.60
C LEU A 143 -17.20 -10.51 -7.94
N GLY A 144 -17.48 -9.28 -8.38
CA GLY A 144 -16.78 -8.08 -7.95
C GLY A 144 -15.87 -7.49 -9.04
N GLY A 145 -14.87 -6.72 -8.62
CA GLY A 145 -13.91 -6.08 -9.51
C GLY A 145 -12.78 -7.02 -9.93
N ASN A 146 -12.31 -6.91 -11.18
CA ASN A 146 -11.14 -7.65 -11.67
C ASN A 146 -9.79 -7.07 -11.23
N ARG A 147 -9.81 -6.07 -10.33
CA ARG A 147 -8.60 -5.39 -9.87
C ARG A 147 -8.68 -5.10 -8.38
N LEU A 148 -7.64 -5.50 -7.66
CA LEU A 148 -7.41 -5.05 -6.29
C LEU A 148 -6.44 -3.89 -6.31
N THR A 149 -6.72 -2.88 -5.51
CA THR A 149 -5.84 -1.71 -5.35
C THR A 149 -5.38 -1.63 -3.90
N CYS A 150 -4.09 -1.43 -3.67
CA CYS A 150 -3.56 -1.20 -2.33
C CYS A 150 -3.98 0.20 -1.87
N GLN A 151 -4.86 0.24 -0.88
CA GLN A 151 -5.41 1.46 -0.31
C GLN A 151 -4.53 1.97 0.83
N ASP A 152 -4.92 3.10 1.39
CA ASP A 152 -4.36 3.63 2.61
C ASP A 152 -4.48 2.61 3.77
N HIS A 153 -3.65 2.79 4.79
CA HIS A 153 -3.57 1.88 5.95
C HIS A 153 -3.14 0.44 5.65
N GLY A 154 -2.59 0.15 4.46
CA GLY A 154 -2.03 -1.16 4.13
C GLY A 154 -3.10 -2.25 3.98
N LYS A 155 -4.25 -1.90 3.39
CA LYS A 155 -5.32 -2.85 3.04
C LYS A 155 -5.60 -2.84 1.55
N TRP A 156 -5.85 -4.01 0.99
CA TRP A 156 -6.40 -4.12 -0.36
C TRP A 156 -7.85 -3.63 -0.37
N SER A 157 -8.28 -3.07 -1.50
CA SER A 157 -9.68 -2.76 -1.81
C SER A 157 -10.58 -4.00 -1.66
N GLU A 158 -11.91 -3.80 -1.72
CA GLU A 158 -12.89 -4.89 -1.52
C GLU A 158 -12.53 -6.20 -2.25
N ASN A 159 -12.70 -7.30 -1.52
CA ASN A 159 -12.34 -8.63 -2.02
C ASN A 159 -13.36 -9.09 -3.07
N SER A 160 -12.84 -9.61 -4.17
CA SER A 160 -13.64 -10.31 -5.18
C SER A 160 -13.51 -11.82 -4.99
N THR A 161 -14.52 -12.56 -5.42
CA THR A 161 -14.57 -14.01 -5.25
C THR A 161 -14.86 -14.71 -6.56
N CYS A 162 -14.29 -15.91 -6.72
CA CYS A 162 -14.58 -16.76 -7.86
C CYS A 162 -15.64 -17.78 -7.46
N VAL A 163 -16.81 -17.68 -8.08
CA VAL A 163 -17.92 -18.64 -7.88
C VAL A 163 -17.96 -19.62 -9.03
N ILE A 164 -18.21 -20.89 -8.74
CA ILE A 164 -18.33 -21.91 -9.78
C ILE A 164 -19.55 -21.57 -10.66
N LYS A 165 -19.41 -21.75 -11.98
CA LYS A 165 -20.50 -21.52 -12.91
C LYS A 165 -21.57 -22.59 -12.74
N ASP A 166 -22.82 -22.14 -12.75
CA ASP A 166 -24.01 -22.99 -12.70
C ASP A 166 -24.66 -23.01 -14.09
N CYS A 167 -24.93 -24.20 -14.61
CA CYS A 167 -25.60 -24.37 -15.91
C CYS A 167 -27.13 -24.31 -15.81
N GLY A 168 -27.66 -24.15 -14.60
CA GLY A 168 -29.09 -24.11 -14.30
C GLY A 168 -29.72 -25.49 -14.25
N ASN A 169 -30.90 -25.53 -13.63
CA ASN A 169 -31.68 -26.75 -13.53
C ASN A 169 -32.17 -27.21 -14.89
N PHE A 170 -32.11 -28.52 -15.10
CA PHE A 170 -32.74 -29.18 -16.23
C PHE A 170 -34.18 -29.57 -15.91
N THR A 171 -35.04 -29.51 -16.92
CA THR A 171 -36.39 -30.09 -16.88
C THR A 171 -36.38 -31.48 -17.51
N GLU A 172 -37.13 -32.42 -16.95
CA GLU A 172 -37.24 -33.77 -17.52
C GLU A 172 -37.85 -33.76 -18.94
N PRO A 173 -37.42 -34.66 -19.84
CA PRO A 173 -38.08 -34.88 -21.12
C PRO A 173 -39.53 -35.33 -20.93
N THR A 174 -40.43 -34.93 -21.82
CA THR A 174 -41.77 -35.52 -21.85
C THR A 174 -41.67 -37.01 -22.21
N HIS A 175 -42.32 -37.88 -21.43
CA HIS A 175 -42.16 -39.35 -21.53
C HIS A 175 -40.72 -39.84 -21.31
N GLY A 176 -39.99 -39.15 -20.44
CA GLY A 176 -38.68 -39.56 -19.98
C GLY A 176 -38.34 -38.97 -18.62
N ARG A 177 -37.16 -39.29 -18.13
CA ARG A 177 -36.66 -38.92 -16.80
C ARG A 177 -35.18 -38.63 -16.83
N ILE A 178 -34.71 -37.88 -15.83
CA ILE A 178 -33.28 -37.68 -15.60
C ILE A 178 -32.79 -38.76 -14.63
N LEU A 179 -31.71 -39.44 -15.00
CA LEU A 179 -31.02 -40.40 -14.16
C LEU A 179 -29.86 -39.71 -13.42
N ASN A 180 -29.61 -40.12 -12.18
CA ASN A 180 -28.51 -39.64 -11.34
C ASN A 180 -28.50 -38.11 -11.19
N ILE A 181 -29.63 -37.52 -10.80
CA ILE A 181 -29.76 -36.07 -10.61
C ILE A 181 -28.70 -35.59 -9.61
N PRO A 182 -27.73 -34.74 -10.02
CA PRO A 182 -26.72 -34.24 -9.11
C PRO A 182 -27.34 -33.23 -8.15
N ILE A 183 -26.76 -33.13 -6.94
CA ILE A 183 -27.20 -32.17 -5.91
C ILE A 183 -27.05 -30.71 -6.41
N VAL A 184 -26.08 -30.47 -7.29
CA VAL A 184 -25.78 -29.17 -7.90
C VAL A 184 -25.53 -29.31 -9.40
N THR A 185 -25.89 -28.27 -10.16
CA THR A 185 -25.79 -28.20 -11.62
C THR A 185 -24.59 -27.40 -12.10
N THR A 186 -23.50 -27.43 -11.33
CA THR A 186 -22.31 -26.61 -11.55
C THR A 186 -21.28 -27.26 -12.46
N PHE A 187 -20.25 -26.50 -12.86
CA PHE A 187 -19.20 -26.94 -13.78
C PHE A 187 -18.70 -28.37 -13.47
N LYS A 188 -18.64 -29.21 -14.51
CA LYS A 188 -18.34 -30.66 -14.51
C LYS A 188 -19.45 -31.58 -14.04
N SER A 189 -20.60 -31.10 -13.53
CA SER A 189 -21.77 -31.95 -13.30
C SER A 189 -22.22 -32.63 -14.58
N VAL A 190 -22.66 -33.88 -14.48
CA VAL A 190 -23.16 -34.68 -15.60
C VAL A 190 -24.55 -35.19 -15.26
N ILE A 191 -25.46 -35.14 -16.21
CA ILE A 191 -26.78 -35.76 -16.12
C ILE A 191 -26.99 -36.74 -17.28
N HIS A 192 -27.83 -37.74 -17.03
CA HIS A 192 -28.20 -38.74 -18.02
C HIS A 192 -29.72 -38.73 -18.23
N PHE A 193 -30.16 -39.07 -19.44
CA PHE A 193 -31.56 -39.11 -19.81
C PHE A 193 -31.98 -40.53 -20.13
N ALA A 194 -33.21 -40.87 -19.75
CA ALA A 194 -33.85 -42.11 -20.17
C ALA A 194 -35.29 -41.83 -20.59
N CYS A 195 -35.73 -42.47 -21.66
CA CYS A 195 -37.14 -42.44 -22.04
C CYS A 195 -37.91 -43.55 -21.32
N ASP A 196 -39.20 -43.33 -21.12
CA ASP A 196 -40.09 -44.31 -20.54
C ASP A 196 -40.26 -45.52 -21.46
N ASP A 197 -40.75 -46.63 -20.90
CA ASP A 197 -41.00 -47.84 -21.67
C ASP A 197 -41.96 -47.56 -22.82
N GLY A 198 -41.62 -48.09 -24.00
CA GLY A 198 -42.34 -47.81 -25.23
C GLY A 198 -41.92 -46.52 -25.95
N TYR A 199 -40.90 -45.79 -25.47
CA TYR A 199 -40.30 -44.64 -26.16
C TYR A 199 -38.82 -44.87 -26.51
N LEU A 200 -38.34 -44.18 -27.53
CA LEU A 200 -36.95 -44.14 -27.99
C LEU A 200 -36.38 -42.75 -27.79
N LEU A 201 -35.14 -42.67 -27.30
CA LEU A 201 -34.43 -41.41 -27.10
C LEU A 201 -33.90 -40.89 -28.43
N GLN A 202 -34.28 -39.66 -28.79
CA GLN A 202 -33.73 -38.91 -29.91
C GLN A 202 -32.92 -37.72 -29.39
N GLY A 203 -31.62 -37.72 -29.68
CA GLY A 203 -30.67 -36.72 -29.20
C GLY A 203 -29.51 -37.37 -28.45
N HIS A 204 -28.87 -36.61 -27.56
CA HIS A 204 -27.84 -37.12 -26.67
C HIS A 204 -28.48 -37.74 -25.43
N ASP A 205 -27.93 -38.85 -24.96
CA ASP A 205 -28.35 -39.54 -23.74
C ASP A 205 -27.79 -38.89 -22.46
N SER A 206 -26.95 -37.85 -22.60
CA SER A 206 -26.29 -37.17 -21.51
C SER A 206 -25.96 -35.72 -21.85
N ALA A 207 -25.83 -34.90 -20.80
CA ALA A 207 -25.36 -33.52 -20.87
C ALA A 207 -24.40 -33.24 -19.72
N GLN A 208 -23.33 -32.50 -19.99
CA GLN A 208 -22.35 -32.06 -19.00
C GLN A 208 -22.36 -30.55 -18.87
N CYS A 209 -22.23 -30.03 -17.64
CA CYS A 209 -22.09 -28.60 -17.42
C CYS A 209 -20.67 -28.16 -17.75
N ASP A 210 -20.52 -27.35 -18.80
CA ASP A 210 -19.22 -26.95 -19.32
C ASP A 210 -18.66 -25.69 -18.64
N SER A 211 -17.47 -25.27 -19.06
CA SER A 211 -16.77 -24.12 -18.49
C SER A 211 -17.40 -22.77 -18.86
N THR A 212 -18.35 -22.74 -19.77
CA THR A 212 -19.11 -21.55 -20.15
C THR A 212 -20.29 -21.31 -19.21
N GLY A 213 -20.70 -22.32 -18.43
CA GLY A 213 -21.93 -22.29 -17.65
C GLY A 213 -23.13 -22.70 -18.50
N LEU A 214 -22.93 -23.51 -19.53
CA LEU A 214 -23.97 -24.08 -20.35
C LEU A 214 -23.85 -25.60 -20.36
N TRP A 215 -24.98 -26.26 -20.57
CA TRP A 215 -25.02 -27.70 -20.78
C TRP A 215 -24.55 -28.03 -22.19
N THR A 216 -23.67 -29.02 -22.33
CA THR A 216 -23.07 -29.42 -23.63
C THR A 216 -24.09 -29.93 -24.65
N SER A 217 -25.24 -30.43 -24.17
CA SER A 217 -26.30 -31.02 -24.99
C SER A 217 -27.66 -30.48 -24.55
N ALA A 218 -28.56 -30.26 -25.51
CA ALA A 218 -29.95 -29.92 -25.23
C ALA A 218 -30.75 -31.13 -24.71
N ARG A 219 -31.91 -30.84 -24.11
CA ARG A 219 -32.87 -31.85 -23.65
C ARG A 219 -33.30 -32.75 -24.84
N PRO A 220 -33.22 -34.09 -24.73
CA PRO A 220 -33.62 -35.00 -25.80
C PRO A 220 -35.15 -35.10 -25.92
N ILE A 221 -35.60 -35.71 -27.02
CA ILE A 221 -37.01 -35.98 -27.29
C ILE A 221 -37.25 -37.49 -27.19
N CYS A 222 -38.28 -37.89 -26.46
CA CYS A 222 -38.71 -39.29 -26.38
C CYS A 222 -39.82 -39.55 -27.40
N ILE A 223 -39.56 -40.39 -28.40
CA ILE A 223 -40.52 -40.72 -29.47
C ILE A 223 -41.11 -42.10 -29.22
N LYS A 224 -42.44 -42.22 -29.30
CA LYS A 224 -43.15 -43.49 -29.12
C LYS A 224 -42.70 -44.53 -30.16
N LYS A 225 -42.37 -45.73 -29.70
CA LYS A 225 -42.06 -46.88 -30.54
C LYS A 225 -43.30 -47.26 -31.36
N CYS A 226 -43.12 -47.46 -32.66
CA CYS A 226 -44.13 -48.12 -33.48
C CYS A 226 -43.98 -49.63 -33.30
N ASN A 227 -45.07 -50.31 -32.94
CA ASN A 227 -45.12 -51.76 -33.02
C ASN A 227 -45.46 -52.14 -34.46
N LEU A 228 -44.78 -53.16 -35.01
CA LEU A 228 -45.25 -53.84 -36.21
C LEU A 228 -46.52 -54.58 -35.81
N VAL A 229 -47.66 -54.18 -36.40
CA VAL A 229 -48.94 -54.89 -36.31
C VAL A 229 -48.87 -56.13 -37.18
#